data_AF-A0A1M6JDA3-F1
#
_entry.id   AF-A0A1M6JDA3-F1
#
_cell.length_a   1.000
_cell.length_b   1.000
_cell.length_c   1.000
_cell.angle_alpha   90.00
_cell.angle_beta   90.00
_cell.angle_gamma   90.00
#
_symmetry.space_group_name_H-M   'P 1'
#
loop_
_entity.id
_entity.type
_entity.pdbx_description
1 polymer ?
#
loop_
_entity_poly.entity_id
_entity_poly.type
_entity_poly.pdbx_seq_one_letter_code
_entity_poly.pdbx_strand_id
1 'polypeptide(L)'
;MLKETNIKVITASGEKASFSLENLHNSLKNSGADEALINQIVDRVFDELYEGITTAEIYNRAFAILKSKESVFASRYKLKKAIYELGPTGFPFERFVGDILKYSGYTVTIGSIMQGVCVTHEIDVLAEKNGELNLIECKFHGQEGRNCNVKIPLYIQSRLLDVKGHWKTKKEAHKPLKTGWVVTNTRFTEDAISYGKCVGLYLLSWDYPKGDGLKDRIDRLGLYPITVSTLLSNREKQFLLSRDLVLCRQLMEDKFLLDHLGVSVARKKKILKEVQLLCGKC
;
A
#
# COMPACT_ATOMS: atom_id res chain seq x y z
N MET A 1 24.65 23.19 1.11
CA MET A 1 23.50 24.12 1.14
C MET A 1 22.47 23.59 0.17
N LEU A 2 21.26 23.25 0.64
CA LEU A 2 20.15 22.91 -0.25
C LEU A 2 19.80 24.19 -1.04
N LYS A 3 19.79 24.11 -2.38
CA LYS A 3 19.40 25.24 -3.24
C LYS A 3 17.91 25.50 -3.05
N GLU A 4 17.53 26.57 -2.37
CA GLU A 4 16.13 26.99 -2.32
C GLU A 4 15.70 27.52 -3.70
N THR A 5 14.60 26.99 -4.23
CA THR A 5 14.00 27.45 -5.48
C THR A 5 12.59 27.92 -5.24
N ASN A 6 12.22 29.07 -5.83
CA ASN A 6 10.85 29.59 -5.81
C ASN A 6 9.94 28.95 -6.87
N ILE A 7 10.38 27.86 -7.52
CA ILE A 7 9.63 27.17 -8.58
C ILE A 7 8.35 26.55 -7.99
N LYS A 8 7.22 26.82 -8.64
CA LYS A 8 5.96 26.15 -8.34
C LYS A 8 5.79 24.91 -9.20
N VAL A 9 5.37 23.82 -8.57
CA VAL A 9 5.05 22.55 -9.20
C VAL A 9 3.55 22.27 -9.13
N ILE A 10 3.04 21.51 -10.08
CA ILE A 10 1.64 21.04 -10.07
C ILE A 10 1.58 19.65 -9.43
N THR A 11 0.85 19.53 -8.33
CA THR A 11 0.67 18.28 -7.59
C THR A 11 -0.33 17.34 -8.28
N ALA A 12 -0.45 16.10 -7.79
CA ALA A 12 -1.42 15.15 -8.33
C ALA A 12 -2.89 15.58 -8.18
N SER A 13 -3.20 16.50 -7.25
CA SER A 13 -4.54 17.10 -7.11
C SER A 13 -4.78 18.26 -8.10
N GLY A 14 -3.75 18.71 -8.83
CA GLY A 14 -3.80 19.90 -9.68
C GLY A 14 -3.44 21.21 -8.95
N GLU A 15 -3.22 21.15 -7.63
CA GLU A 15 -2.83 22.33 -6.84
C GLU A 15 -1.36 22.71 -7.08
N LYS A 16 -1.08 24.02 -7.01
CA LYS A 16 0.28 24.57 -7.07
C LYS A 16 0.94 24.49 -5.69
N ALA A 17 2.14 23.94 -5.61
CA ALA A 17 2.96 23.89 -4.40
C ALA A 17 4.40 24.35 -4.71
N SER A 18 5.14 24.80 -3.70
CA SER A 18 6.58 25.05 -3.89
C SER A 18 7.32 23.72 -4.06
N PHE A 19 8.27 23.66 -5.00
CA PHE A 19 9.18 22.52 -5.09
C PHE A 19 9.97 22.37 -3.79
N SER A 20 10.18 21.12 -3.36
CA SER A 20 10.98 20.79 -2.18
C SER A 20 12.03 19.75 -2.56
N LEU A 21 13.29 20.16 -2.52
CA LEU A 21 14.44 19.27 -2.67
C LEU A 21 14.44 18.17 -1.61
N GLU A 22 14.10 18.52 -0.37
CA GLU A 22 14.03 17.58 0.73
C GLU A 22 13.00 16.47 0.46
N ASN A 23 11.84 16.81 -0.09
CA ASN A 23 10.82 15.81 -0.47
C ASN A 23 11.33 14.88 -1.58
N LEU A 24 12.03 15.41 -2.59
CA LEU A 24 12.62 14.59 -3.64
C LEU A 24 13.69 13.65 -3.07
N HIS A 25 14.64 14.18 -2.30
CA HIS A 25 15.70 13.41 -1.65
C HIS A 25 15.13 12.30 -0.76
N ASN A 26 14.19 12.63 0.13
CA ASN A 26 13.52 11.65 0.99
C ASN A 26 12.77 10.58 0.19
N SER A 27 12.14 10.95 -0.93
CA SER A 27 11.47 9.97 -1.80
C SER A 27 12.46 9.00 -2.45
N LEU A 28 13.62 9.49 -2.86
CA LEU A 28 14.68 8.68 -3.47
C LEU A 28 15.36 7.78 -2.45
N LYS A 29 15.55 8.25 -1.22
CA LYS A 29 16.11 7.46 -0.12
C LYS A 29 15.31 6.18 0.14
N ASN A 30 13.99 6.25 0.05
CA ASN A 30 13.11 5.07 0.20
C ASN A 30 13.26 4.05 -0.94
N SER A 31 13.92 4.39 -2.05
CA SER A 31 14.25 3.42 -3.10
C SER A 31 15.41 2.50 -2.74
N GLY A 32 16.20 2.84 -1.70
CA GLY A 32 17.43 2.13 -1.34
C GLY A 32 18.65 2.48 -2.20
N ALA A 33 18.55 3.53 -3.03
CA ALA A 33 19.71 4.12 -3.70
C ALA A 33 20.70 4.73 -2.69
N ASP A 34 22.00 4.71 -3.02
CA ASP A 34 23.03 5.36 -2.20
C ASP A 34 23.04 6.88 -2.38
N GLU A 35 23.69 7.60 -1.46
CA GLU A 35 23.72 9.07 -1.49
C GLU A 35 24.36 9.63 -2.78
N ALA A 36 25.31 8.91 -3.38
CA ALA A 36 25.93 9.34 -4.64
C ALA A 36 24.91 9.34 -5.79
N LEU A 37 24.14 8.27 -5.93
CA LEU A 37 23.08 8.17 -6.92
C LEU A 37 21.92 9.13 -6.63
N ILE A 38 21.55 9.30 -5.35
CA ILE A 38 20.51 10.27 -4.96
C ILE A 38 20.92 11.68 -5.38
N ASN A 39 22.13 12.12 -5.04
CA ASN A 39 22.62 13.45 -5.40
C ASN A 39 22.68 13.63 -6.92
N GLN A 40 23.15 12.61 -7.66
CA GLN A 40 23.13 12.64 -9.13
C GLN A 40 21.71 12.85 -9.69
N ILE A 41 20.71 12.16 -9.14
CA ILE A 41 19.31 12.29 -9.60
C ILE A 41 18.77 13.67 -9.22
N VAL A 42 19.04 14.14 -8.01
CA VAL A 42 18.59 15.44 -7.52
C VAL A 42 19.14 16.56 -8.40
N ASP A 43 20.44 16.55 -8.69
CA ASP A 43 21.08 17.55 -9.56
C ASP A 43 20.48 17.51 -10.97
N ARG A 44 20.31 16.31 -11.54
CA ARG A 44 19.72 16.15 -12.88
C ARG A 44 18.29 16.65 -12.95
N VAL A 45 17.46 16.33 -11.95
CA VAL A 45 16.08 16.81 -11.89
C VAL A 45 16.07 18.32 -11.73
N PHE A 46 16.94 18.87 -10.88
CA PHE A 46 17.05 20.30 -10.60
C PHE A 46 17.37 21.11 -11.86
N ASP A 47 18.34 20.66 -12.65
CA ASP A 47 18.76 21.34 -13.89
C ASP A 47 17.64 21.39 -14.95
N GLU A 48 16.67 20.48 -14.85
CA GLU A 48 15.56 20.39 -15.78
C GLU A 48 14.23 20.93 -15.18
N LEU A 49 14.25 21.55 -14.00
CA LEU A 49 13.07 22.15 -13.40
C LEU A 49 12.64 23.40 -14.16
N TYR A 50 11.33 23.58 -14.30
CA TYR A 50 10.72 24.79 -14.83
C TYR A 50 9.39 25.08 -14.15
N GLU A 51 8.93 26.33 -14.25
CA GLU A 51 7.68 26.76 -13.62
C GLU A 51 6.48 25.98 -14.16
N GLY A 52 5.68 25.42 -13.25
CA GLY A 52 4.50 24.62 -13.60
C GLY A 52 4.81 23.16 -13.98
N ILE A 53 6.05 22.68 -13.86
CA ILE A 53 6.37 21.26 -14.01
C ILE A 53 5.49 20.41 -13.05
N THR A 54 5.02 19.27 -13.52
CA THR A 54 4.18 18.40 -12.68
C THR A 54 5.03 17.53 -11.77
N THR A 55 4.53 17.24 -10.57
CA THR A 55 5.13 16.25 -9.66
C THR A 55 5.23 14.86 -10.30
N ALA A 56 4.30 14.53 -11.20
CA ALA A 56 4.33 13.28 -11.97
C ALA A 56 5.51 13.23 -12.94
N GLU A 57 5.85 14.35 -13.58
CA GLU A 57 6.99 14.45 -14.48
C GLU A 57 8.33 14.37 -13.74
N ILE A 58 8.48 15.11 -12.64
CA ILE A 58 9.63 14.99 -11.73
C ILE A 58 9.83 13.54 -11.31
N TYR A 59 8.75 12.89 -10.87
CA TYR A 59 8.77 11.48 -10.50
C TYR A 59 9.22 10.58 -11.65
N ASN A 60 8.72 10.79 -12.87
CA ASN A 60 9.04 9.93 -14.02
C ASN A 60 10.52 10.05 -14.44
N ARG A 61 11.10 11.25 -14.33
CA ARG A 61 12.53 11.48 -14.59
C ARG A 61 13.40 10.75 -13.57
N ALA A 62 13.13 10.93 -12.28
CA ALA A 62 13.80 10.20 -11.21
C ALA A 62 13.67 8.68 -11.39
N PHE A 63 12.46 8.19 -11.69
CA PHE A 63 12.19 6.77 -11.93
C PHE A 63 13.00 6.22 -13.11
N ALA A 64 13.11 6.95 -14.22
CA ALA A 64 13.89 6.52 -15.38
C ALA A 64 15.37 6.34 -15.06
N ILE A 65 15.95 7.27 -14.29
CA ILE A 65 17.35 7.19 -13.85
C ILE A 65 17.54 5.97 -12.93
N LEU A 66 16.70 5.81 -11.90
CA LEU A 66 16.75 4.65 -11.00
C LEU A 66 16.66 3.33 -11.78
N LYS A 67 15.72 3.24 -12.75
CA LYS A 67 15.50 2.03 -13.56
C LYS A 67 16.71 1.68 -14.43
N SER A 68 17.41 2.70 -14.96
CA SER A 68 18.62 2.49 -15.76
C SER A 68 19.80 1.98 -14.93
N LYS A 69 19.83 2.29 -13.63
CA LYS A 69 20.84 1.79 -12.70
C LYS A 69 20.53 0.37 -12.23
N GLU A 70 19.35 0.17 -11.62
CA GLU A 70 18.90 -1.16 -11.21
C GLU A 70 17.37 -1.19 -11.09
N SER A 71 16.74 -2.26 -11.62
CA SER A 71 15.27 -2.37 -11.63
C SER A 71 14.66 -2.37 -10.22
N VAL A 72 15.39 -2.88 -9.21
CA VAL A 72 14.92 -2.94 -7.82
C VAL A 72 14.69 -1.55 -7.23
N PHE A 73 15.57 -0.57 -7.53
CA PHE A 73 15.41 0.80 -7.06
C PHE A 73 14.15 1.44 -7.64
N ALA A 74 13.94 1.26 -8.94
CA ALA A 74 12.73 1.74 -9.61
C ALA A 74 11.47 1.08 -9.04
N SER A 75 11.51 -0.23 -8.77
CA SER A 75 10.42 -0.95 -8.11
C SER A 75 10.11 -0.36 -6.74
N ARG A 76 11.08 -0.24 -5.83
CA ARG A 76 10.84 0.38 -4.50
C ARG A 76 10.31 1.81 -4.60
N TYR A 77 10.87 2.62 -5.50
CA TYR A 77 10.40 3.99 -5.76
C TYR A 77 8.97 4.04 -6.31
N LYS A 78 8.51 2.99 -6.99
CA LYS A 78 7.15 2.84 -7.51
C LYS A 78 6.11 2.43 -6.48
N LEU A 79 6.51 2.01 -5.28
CA LEU A 79 5.61 1.39 -4.30
C LEU A 79 4.29 2.16 -4.12
N LYS A 80 4.33 3.49 -3.98
CA LYS A 80 3.13 4.32 -3.84
C LYS A 80 2.15 4.10 -5.00
N LYS A 81 2.63 4.23 -6.25
CA LYS A 81 1.82 4.00 -7.47
C LYS A 81 1.35 2.55 -7.57
N ALA A 82 2.22 1.60 -7.19
CA ALA A 82 1.94 0.18 -7.26
C ALA A 82 0.73 -0.24 -6.40
N ILE A 83 0.50 0.41 -5.25
CA ILE A 83 -0.69 0.11 -4.44
C ILE A 83 -1.98 0.51 -5.17
N TYR A 84 -2.01 1.63 -5.90
CA TYR A 84 -3.17 2.00 -6.72
C TYR A 84 -3.42 1.03 -7.88
N GLU A 85 -2.37 0.34 -8.36
CA GLU A 85 -2.45 -0.66 -9.42
C GLU A 85 -3.02 -2.02 -8.95
N LEU A 86 -3.33 -2.18 -7.65
CA LEU A 86 -4.07 -3.35 -7.14
C LEU A 86 -5.54 -3.36 -7.60
N GLY A 87 -6.06 -2.23 -8.10
CA GLY A 87 -7.44 -2.07 -8.56
C GLY A 87 -7.72 -2.50 -10.01
N PRO A 88 -8.96 -2.30 -10.50
CA PRO A 88 -9.90 -1.27 -10.03
C PRO A 88 -10.82 -1.69 -8.87
N THR A 89 -10.92 -2.99 -8.55
CA THR A 89 -11.75 -3.49 -7.45
C THR A 89 -11.05 -3.32 -6.09
N GLY A 90 -11.82 -3.37 -5.00
CA GLY A 90 -11.26 -3.37 -3.62
C GLY A 90 -10.63 -4.70 -3.22
N PHE A 91 -11.08 -5.79 -3.83
CA PHE A 91 -10.74 -7.15 -3.41
C PHE A 91 -9.24 -7.49 -3.37
N PRO A 92 -8.41 -7.14 -4.37
CA PRO A 92 -6.97 -7.38 -4.27
C PRO A 92 -6.31 -6.56 -3.15
N PHE A 93 -6.85 -5.38 -2.83
CA PHE A 93 -6.37 -4.57 -1.71
C PHE A 93 -6.75 -5.19 -0.36
N GLU A 94 -7.96 -5.74 -0.23
CA GLU A 94 -8.40 -6.48 0.97
C GLU A 94 -7.49 -7.68 1.24
N ARG A 95 -7.21 -8.48 0.21
CA ARG A 95 -6.25 -9.59 0.29
C ARG A 95 -4.85 -9.12 0.64
N PHE A 96 -4.38 -8.04 0.03
CA PHE A 96 -3.07 -7.46 0.33
C PHE A 96 -2.94 -7.04 1.79
N VAL A 97 -3.97 -6.38 2.35
CA VAL A 97 -4.03 -6.04 3.78
C VAL A 97 -4.05 -7.31 4.64
N GLY A 98 -4.84 -8.31 4.25
CA GLY A 98 -4.87 -9.60 4.92
C GLY A 98 -3.51 -10.30 4.96
N ASP A 99 -2.78 -10.31 3.85
CA ASP A 99 -1.44 -10.90 3.79
C ASP A 99 -0.43 -10.11 4.64
N ILE A 100 -0.48 -8.77 4.64
CA ILE A 100 0.36 -7.97 5.55
C ILE A 100 0.14 -8.39 7.01
N LEU A 101 -1.11 -8.59 7.41
CA LEU A 101 -1.45 -9.03 8.76
C LEU A 101 -1.02 -10.47 9.02
N LYS A 102 -1.21 -11.37 8.05
CA LYS A 102 -0.75 -12.76 8.13
C LYS A 102 0.75 -12.83 8.40
N TYR A 103 1.56 -12.10 7.63
CA TYR A 103 3.01 -11.99 7.84
C TYR A 103 3.38 -11.20 9.12
N SER A 104 2.43 -10.47 9.71
CA SER A 104 2.57 -9.84 11.03
C SER A 104 2.12 -10.76 12.17
N GLY A 105 1.84 -12.04 11.90
CA GLY A 105 1.49 -13.05 12.90
C GLY A 105 0.01 -13.12 13.26
N TYR A 106 -0.88 -12.65 12.38
CA TYR A 106 -2.32 -12.83 12.53
C TYR A 106 -2.81 -14.07 11.78
N THR A 107 -3.84 -14.72 12.29
CA THR A 107 -4.68 -15.62 11.49
C THR A 107 -5.74 -14.76 10.80
N VAL A 108 -5.89 -14.89 9.48
CA VAL A 108 -6.73 -13.98 8.68
C VAL A 108 -7.76 -14.75 7.87
N THR A 109 -8.98 -14.24 7.83
CA THR A 109 -10.06 -14.65 6.91
C THR A 109 -10.54 -13.43 6.11
N ILE A 110 -10.74 -13.59 4.80
CA ILE A 110 -11.20 -12.52 3.90
C ILE A 110 -12.69 -12.68 3.61
N GLY A 111 -13.44 -11.58 3.47
CA GLY A 111 -14.83 -11.56 3.00
C GLY A 111 -15.81 -12.33 3.90
N SER A 112 -15.70 -12.16 5.22
CA SER A 112 -16.52 -12.89 6.19
C SER A 112 -17.89 -12.25 6.37
N ILE A 113 -18.97 -13.01 6.17
CA ILE A 113 -20.32 -12.54 6.47
C ILE A 113 -20.60 -12.75 7.97
N MET A 114 -20.93 -11.66 8.67
CA MET A 114 -21.23 -11.66 10.10
C MET A 114 -22.61 -11.08 10.38
N GLN A 115 -23.35 -11.75 11.26
CA GLN A 115 -24.64 -11.29 11.74
C GLN A 115 -24.46 -10.16 12.77
N GLY A 116 -25.03 -8.99 12.51
CA GLY A 116 -25.24 -7.93 13.48
C GLY A 116 -26.55 -8.08 14.25
N VAL A 117 -26.82 -7.17 15.18
CA VAL A 117 -28.12 -7.13 15.87
C VAL A 117 -29.23 -6.79 14.88
N CYS A 118 -28.94 -5.88 13.96
CA CYS A 118 -29.90 -5.34 13.01
C CYS A 118 -29.79 -6.01 11.64
N VAL A 119 -28.59 -6.10 11.07
CA VAL A 119 -28.38 -6.63 9.69
C VAL A 119 -27.13 -7.48 9.56
N THR A 120 -27.01 -8.23 8.47
CA THR A 120 -25.77 -8.93 8.10
C THR A 120 -24.76 -7.96 7.49
N HIS A 121 -23.49 -8.13 7.85
CA HIS A 121 -22.36 -7.33 7.34
C HIS A 121 -21.34 -8.24 6.68
N GLU A 122 -20.89 -7.88 5.48
CA GLU A 122 -19.67 -8.45 4.89
C GLU A 122 -18.46 -7.70 5.45
N ILE A 123 -17.56 -8.41 6.11
CA ILE A 123 -16.34 -7.88 6.70
C ILE A 123 -15.19 -8.25 5.78
N ASP A 124 -14.53 -7.24 5.23
CA ASP A 124 -13.45 -7.41 4.27
C ASP A 124 -12.32 -8.30 4.82
N VAL A 125 -11.86 -8.03 6.04
CA VAL A 125 -10.78 -8.78 6.68
C VAL A 125 -11.11 -9.03 8.15
N LEU A 126 -11.13 -10.31 8.55
CA LEU A 126 -11.20 -10.74 9.94
C LEU A 126 -9.81 -11.22 10.37
N ALA A 127 -9.21 -10.55 11.36
CA ALA A 127 -7.84 -10.83 11.80
C ALA A 127 -7.78 -11.17 13.29
N GLU A 128 -7.23 -12.33 13.60
CA GLU A 128 -7.08 -12.84 14.95
C GLU A 128 -5.61 -12.89 15.37
N LYS A 129 -5.31 -12.39 16.57
CA LYS A 129 -3.99 -12.53 17.20
C LYS A 129 -4.12 -12.43 18.72
N ASN A 130 -3.35 -13.25 19.45
CA ASN A 130 -3.32 -13.26 20.91
C ASN A 130 -4.71 -13.46 21.56
N GLY A 131 -5.57 -14.29 20.94
CA GLY A 131 -6.93 -14.54 21.42
C GLY A 131 -7.91 -13.39 21.17
N GLU A 132 -7.51 -12.33 20.45
CA GLU A 132 -8.33 -11.17 20.14
C GLU A 132 -8.74 -11.15 18.67
N LEU A 133 -10.00 -10.84 18.41
CA LEU A 133 -10.55 -10.71 17.06
C LEU A 133 -10.65 -9.23 16.66
N ASN A 134 -10.19 -8.90 15.46
CA ASN A 134 -10.27 -7.57 14.86
C ASN A 134 -11.10 -7.64 13.58
N LEU A 135 -12.03 -6.70 13.45
CA LEU A 135 -12.81 -6.46 12.23
C LEU A 135 -12.12 -5.36 11.45
N ILE A 136 -11.81 -5.61 10.19
CA ILE A 136 -10.99 -4.71 9.39
C ILE A 136 -11.73 -4.41 8.10
N GLU A 137 -11.96 -3.13 7.88
CA GLU A 137 -12.71 -2.59 6.74
C GLU A 137 -11.74 -1.81 5.86
N CYS A 138 -11.66 -2.18 4.60
CA CYS A 138 -10.73 -1.67 3.61
C CYS A 138 -11.43 -0.66 2.69
N LYS A 139 -11.03 0.61 2.77
CA LYS A 139 -11.45 1.64 1.81
C LYS A 139 -10.38 1.87 0.75
N PHE A 140 -10.52 1.17 -0.38
CA PHE A 140 -9.65 1.35 -1.54
C PHE A 140 -10.07 2.53 -2.43
N HIS A 141 -9.09 3.24 -2.98
CA HIS A 141 -9.24 4.26 -4.02
C HIS A 141 -8.33 3.94 -5.20
N GLY A 142 -8.89 3.85 -6.42
CA GLY A 142 -8.12 3.55 -7.63
C GLY A 142 -7.29 4.71 -8.20
N GLN A 143 -7.40 5.91 -7.62
CA GLN A 143 -6.67 7.10 -8.08
C GLN A 143 -6.08 7.88 -6.90
N GLU A 144 -4.92 8.49 -7.15
CA GLU A 144 -4.29 9.43 -6.21
C GLU A 144 -5.14 10.71 -6.02
N GLY A 145 -4.90 11.43 -4.92
CA GLY A 145 -5.50 12.74 -4.65
C GLY A 145 -6.80 12.72 -3.85
N ARG A 146 -7.36 11.55 -3.52
CA ARG A 146 -8.54 11.43 -2.65
C ARG A 146 -8.17 10.95 -1.25
N ASN A 147 -8.56 11.70 -0.23
CA ASN A 147 -8.41 11.30 1.17
C ASN A 147 -9.73 10.74 1.73
N CYS A 148 -9.64 9.76 2.62
CA CYS A 148 -10.77 9.25 3.40
C CYS A 148 -11.18 10.29 4.45
N ASN A 149 -12.36 10.87 4.26
CA ASN A 149 -12.95 11.82 5.22
C ASN A 149 -13.69 11.10 6.35
N VAL A 150 -14.17 11.89 7.33
CA VAL A 150 -14.80 11.39 8.57
C VAL A 150 -16.02 10.48 8.36
N LYS A 151 -16.70 10.57 7.21
CA LYS A 151 -17.86 9.72 6.90
C LYS A 151 -17.50 8.24 6.90
N ILE A 152 -16.26 7.89 6.51
CA ILE A 152 -15.80 6.50 6.43
C ILE A 152 -15.66 5.89 7.84
N PRO A 153 -14.88 6.46 8.78
CA PRO A 153 -14.88 6.02 10.17
C PRO A 153 -16.26 6.01 10.83
N LEU A 154 -17.10 7.04 10.60
CA LEU A 154 -18.46 7.10 11.15
C LEU A 154 -19.29 5.88 10.73
N TYR A 155 -19.29 5.57 9.43
CA TYR A 155 -19.99 4.41 8.89
C TYR A 155 -19.46 3.10 9.48
N ILE A 156 -18.14 2.92 9.52
CA ILE A 156 -17.51 1.70 10.02
C ILE A 156 -17.76 1.52 11.52
N GLN A 157 -17.79 2.60 12.31
CA GLN A 157 -18.16 2.52 13.73
C GLN A 157 -19.57 1.94 13.89
N SER A 158 -20.55 2.41 13.11
CA SER A 158 -21.92 1.90 13.17
C SER A 158 -22.00 0.40 12.85
N ARG A 159 -21.28 -0.06 11.81
CA ARG A 159 -21.18 -1.50 11.48
C ARG A 159 -20.56 -2.31 12.62
N LEU A 160 -19.46 -1.81 13.19
CA LEU A 160 -18.76 -2.45 14.30
C LEU A 160 -19.67 -2.60 15.52
N LEU A 161 -20.44 -1.57 15.87
CA LEU A 161 -21.36 -1.61 17.00
C LEU A 161 -22.46 -2.64 16.79
N ASP A 162 -23.00 -2.74 15.57
CA ASP A 162 -24.05 -3.71 15.24
C ASP A 162 -23.53 -5.16 15.35
N VAL A 163 -22.36 -5.45 14.78
CA VAL A 163 -21.71 -6.77 14.89
C VAL A 163 -21.32 -7.08 16.33
N LYS A 164 -20.73 -6.12 17.06
CA LYS A 164 -20.36 -6.30 18.48
C LYS A 164 -21.56 -6.59 19.36
N GLY A 165 -22.71 -5.96 19.09
CA GLY A 165 -23.95 -6.19 19.84
C GLY A 165 -24.38 -7.65 19.75
N HIS A 166 -24.40 -8.22 18.54
CA HIS A 166 -24.76 -9.62 18.33
C HIS A 166 -23.66 -10.58 18.80
N TRP A 167 -22.39 -10.22 18.63
CA TRP A 167 -21.27 -11.04 19.09
C TRP A 167 -21.32 -11.33 20.60
N LYS A 168 -21.74 -10.34 21.39
CA LYS A 168 -21.88 -10.47 22.85
C LYS A 168 -23.00 -11.41 23.30
N THR A 169 -24.04 -11.63 22.48
CA THR A 169 -25.15 -12.52 22.86
C THR A 169 -24.80 -13.99 22.68
N LYS A 170 -23.80 -14.30 21.86
CA LYS A 170 -23.27 -15.65 21.67
C LYS A 170 -22.38 -16.03 22.86
N LYS A 171 -22.99 -16.66 23.87
CA LYS A 171 -22.31 -17.16 25.09
C LYS A 171 -21.14 -18.13 24.79
N GLU A 172 -21.08 -18.70 23.59
CA GLU A 172 -20.06 -19.64 23.12
C GLU A 172 -18.98 -18.97 22.22
N ALA A 173 -19.02 -17.65 22.00
CA ALA A 173 -17.99 -16.97 21.22
C ALA A 173 -16.69 -16.83 22.06
N HIS A 174 -15.75 -17.74 21.85
CA HIS A 174 -14.54 -17.89 22.67
C HIS A 174 -13.53 -16.72 22.62
N LYS A 175 -13.73 -15.68 21.78
CA LYS A 175 -12.76 -14.59 21.60
C LYS A 175 -13.41 -13.22 21.68
N PRO A 176 -12.87 -12.29 22.49
CA PRO A 176 -13.37 -10.92 22.53
C PRO A 176 -13.13 -10.21 21.20
N LEU A 177 -14.19 -9.58 20.69
CA LEU A 177 -14.12 -8.69 19.55
C LEU A 177 -13.64 -7.30 20.03
N LYS A 178 -12.36 -7.00 19.80
CA LYS A 178 -11.68 -5.86 20.44
C LYS A 178 -11.85 -4.56 19.67
N THR A 179 -11.25 -4.44 18.49
CA THR A 179 -11.14 -3.18 17.76
C THR A 179 -11.60 -3.32 16.32
N GLY A 180 -12.33 -2.32 15.83
CA GLY A 180 -12.57 -2.16 14.39
C GLY A 180 -11.43 -1.36 13.77
N TRP A 181 -10.95 -1.79 12.62
CA TRP A 181 -9.90 -1.13 11.87
C TRP A 181 -10.49 -0.51 10.61
N VAL A 182 -10.01 0.68 10.26
CA VAL A 182 -10.23 1.29 8.96
C VAL A 182 -8.90 1.34 8.25
N VAL A 183 -8.81 0.66 7.10
CA VAL A 183 -7.59 0.60 6.29
C VAL A 183 -7.81 1.27 4.95
N THR A 184 -6.90 2.13 4.51
CA THR A 184 -6.98 2.75 3.17
C THR A 184 -5.62 2.85 2.51
N ASN A 185 -5.58 2.77 1.18
CA ASN A 185 -4.37 3.01 0.42
C ASN A 185 -4.01 4.49 0.26
N THR A 186 -4.91 5.41 0.63
CA THR A 186 -4.66 6.84 0.57
C THR A 186 -4.30 7.39 1.96
N ARG A 187 -4.92 8.48 2.39
CA ARG A 187 -4.72 9.13 3.69
C ARG A 187 -6.06 9.45 4.31
N PHE A 188 -6.06 9.64 5.63
CA PHE A 188 -7.21 10.15 6.36
C PHE A 188 -7.14 11.68 6.48
N THR A 189 -8.30 12.34 6.48
CA THR A 189 -8.38 13.75 6.90
C THR A 189 -8.17 13.87 8.42
N GLU A 190 -7.87 15.08 8.90
CA GLU A 190 -7.71 15.33 10.34
C GLU A 190 -8.96 14.93 11.13
N ASP A 191 -10.15 15.30 10.65
CA ASP A 191 -11.42 14.90 11.27
C ASP A 191 -11.59 13.37 11.35
N ALA A 192 -11.20 12.64 10.30
CA ALA A 192 -11.27 11.18 10.27
C ALA A 192 -10.33 10.57 11.33
N ILE A 193 -9.13 11.13 11.49
CA ILE A 193 -8.17 10.71 12.50
C ILE A 193 -8.69 11.02 13.91
N SER A 194 -9.13 12.25 14.14
CA SER A 194 -9.63 12.72 15.43
C SER A 194 -10.82 11.90 15.90
N TYR A 195 -11.82 11.71 15.03
CA TYR A 195 -12.97 10.90 15.33
C TYR A 195 -12.60 9.42 15.55
N GLY A 196 -11.82 8.80 14.64
CA GLY A 196 -11.45 7.39 14.75
C GLY A 196 -10.72 7.08 16.06
N LYS A 197 -9.79 7.95 16.48
CA LYS A 197 -9.15 7.85 17.80
C LYS A 197 -10.15 7.98 18.95
N CYS A 198 -11.03 8.97 18.89
CA CYS A 198 -12.04 9.24 19.92
C CYS A 198 -12.92 8.01 20.17
N VAL A 199 -13.35 7.33 19.11
CA VAL A 199 -14.23 6.16 19.22
C VAL A 199 -13.51 4.82 19.34
N GLY A 200 -12.17 4.82 19.40
CA GLY A 200 -11.36 3.62 19.56
C GLY A 200 -11.22 2.75 18.30
N LEU A 201 -11.36 3.32 17.10
CA LEU A 201 -11.00 2.64 15.85
C LEU A 201 -9.49 2.70 15.61
N TYR A 202 -8.92 1.60 15.10
CA TYR A 202 -7.55 1.60 14.60
C TYR A 202 -7.54 2.09 13.15
N LEU A 203 -6.75 3.13 12.85
CA LEU A 203 -6.66 3.68 11.51
C LEU A 203 -5.32 3.31 10.90
N LEU A 204 -5.34 2.75 9.70
CA LEU A 204 -4.15 2.40 8.92
C LEU A 204 -4.26 3.01 7.51
N SER A 205 -3.31 3.86 7.14
CA SER A 205 -3.25 4.45 5.80
C SER A 205 -1.87 4.27 5.18
N TRP A 206 -1.64 4.86 4.01
CA TRP A 206 -0.32 4.89 3.38
C TRP A 206 0.81 5.29 4.34
N ASP A 207 0.59 6.32 5.16
CA ASP A 207 1.58 6.94 6.04
C ASP A 207 1.11 7.16 7.49
N TYR A 208 -0.02 6.57 7.89
CA TYR A 208 -0.54 6.61 9.26
C TYR A 208 -0.77 5.19 9.81
N PRO A 209 -0.43 4.91 11.09
CA PRO A 209 0.26 5.80 12.03
C PRO A 209 1.68 6.15 11.57
N LYS A 210 2.21 7.30 12.00
CA LYS A 210 3.57 7.71 11.60
C LYS A 210 4.59 6.65 12.04
N GLY A 211 5.35 6.11 11.09
CA GLY A 211 6.36 5.06 11.34
C GLY A 211 5.80 3.63 11.37
N ASP A 212 4.48 3.48 11.22
CA ASP A 212 3.82 2.17 11.19
C ASP A 212 2.64 2.12 10.19
N GLY A 213 2.69 2.99 9.17
CA GLY A 213 1.72 2.99 8.07
C GLY A 213 1.96 1.84 7.11
N LEU A 214 1.12 1.72 6.07
CA LEU A 214 1.26 0.67 5.06
C LEU A 214 2.65 0.67 4.43
N LYS A 215 3.19 1.85 4.05
CA LYS A 215 4.54 1.95 3.46
C LYS A 215 5.61 1.36 4.39
N ASP A 216 5.54 1.70 5.68
CA ASP A 216 6.55 1.34 6.67
C ASP A 216 6.51 -0.17 6.95
N ARG A 217 5.30 -0.74 6.98
CA ARG A 217 5.08 -2.19 7.15
C ARG A 217 5.58 -2.98 5.94
N ILE A 218 5.31 -2.49 4.73
CA ILE A 218 5.75 -3.13 3.49
C ILE A 218 7.27 -3.18 3.44
N ASP A 219 7.94 -2.04 3.63
CA ASP A 219 9.39 -1.95 3.56
C ASP A 219 10.05 -2.80 4.67
N ARG A 220 9.55 -2.71 5.91
CA ARG A 220 10.10 -3.44 7.06
C ARG A 220 9.98 -4.96 6.93
N LEU A 221 8.90 -5.45 6.35
CA LEU A 221 8.62 -6.90 6.24
C LEU A 221 9.00 -7.47 4.86
N GLY A 222 9.39 -6.61 3.91
CA GLY A 222 9.65 -6.99 2.52
C GLY A 222 8.39 -7.44 1.76
N LEU A 223 7.21 -6.92 2.12
CA LEU A 223 5.91 -7.35 1.59
C LEU A 223 5.45 -6.48 0.42
N TYR A 224 6.31 -6.39 -0.60
CA TYR A 224 6.02 -5.59 -1.78
C TYR A 224 4.87 -6.21 -2.60
N PRO A 225 3.91 -5.40 -3.10
CA PRO A 225 2.84 -5.90 -3.95
C PRO A 225 3.37 -6.32 -5.32
N ILE A 226 2.72 -7.29 -5.97
CA ILE A 226 3.16 -7.79 -7.28
C ILE A 226 3.19 -6.71 -8.37
N THR A 227 2.35 -5.68 -8.20
CA THR A 227 2.22 -4.51 -9.08
C THR A 227 3.46 -3.62 -9.08
N VAL A 228 4.34 -3.76 -8.07
CA VAL A 228 5.58 -3.00 -7.96
C VAL A 228 6.58 -3.37 -9.05
N SER A 229 6.57 -4.63 -9.51
CA SER A 229 7.57 -5.13 -10.46
C SER A 229 7.56 -4.29 -11.74
N THR A 230 8.76 -3.91 -12.16
CA THR A 230 8.97 -3.20 -13.43
C THR A 230 9.23 -4.15 -14.60
N LEU A 231 9.37 -5.45 -14.31
CA LEU A 231 9.67 -6.51 -15.28
C LEU A 231 8.43 -7.29 -15.72
N LEU A 232 7.38 -7.29 -14.90
CA LEU A 232 6.05 -7.81 -15.24
C LEU A 232 5.26 -6.77 -16.04
N SER A 233 4.67 -7.22 -17.15
CA SER A 233 3.68 -6.47 -17.92
C SER A 233 2.36 -6.34 -17.14
N ASN A 234 1.53 -5.38 -17.54
CA ASN A 234 0.21 -5.20 -16.91
C ASN A 234 -0.66 -6.47 -17.06
N ARG A 235 -0.60 -7.16 -18.20
CA ARG A 235 -1.33 -8.42 -18.40
C ARG A 235 -0.87 -9.51 -17.42
N GLU A 236 0.44 -9.67 -17.25
CA GLU A 236 1.01 -10.65 -16.31
C GLU A 236 0.60 -10.30 -14.86
N LYS A 237 0.63 -9.02 -14.48
CA LYS A 237 0.17 -8.56 -13.14
C LYS A 237 -1.30 -8.87 -12.89
N GLN A 238 -2.17 -8.53 -13.85
CA GLN A 238 -3.60 -8.78 -13.72
C GLN A 238 -3.92 -10.27 -13.65
N PHE A 239 -3.19 -11.10 -14.40
CA PHE A 239 -3.30 -12.55 -14.28
C PHE A 239 -2.92 -13.03 -12.87
N LEU A 240 -1.79 -12.59 -12.32
CA LEU A 240 -1.35 -12.97 -10.97
C LEU A 240 -2.36 -12.53 -9.89
N LEU A 241 -2.85 -11.28 -9.98
CA LEU A 241 -3.89 -10.77 -9.09
C LEU A 241 -5.20 -11.58 -9.17
N SER A 242 -5.58 -12.03 -10.38
CA SER A 242 -6.77 -12.90 -10.57
C SER A 242 -6.62 -14.30 -9.97
N ARG A 243 -5.39 -14.69 -9.60
CA ARG A 243 -5.08 -15.92 -8.87
C ARG A 243 -4.78 -15.65 -7.40
N ASP A 244 -5.24 -14.51 -6.89
CA ASP A 244 -5.09 -14.07 -5.51
C ASP A 244 -3.62 -13.87 -5.08
N LEU A 245 -2.69 -13.77 -6.03
CA LEU A 245 -1.27 -13.50 -5.79
C LEU A 245 -1.03 -12.00 -5.79
N VAL A 246 -1.05 -11.42 -4.59
CA VAL A 246 -0.96 -9.96 -4.37
C VAL A 246 0.43 -9.51 -3.95
N LEU A 247 1.30 -10.39 -3.45
CA LEU A 247 2.66 -10.09 -3.00
C LEU A 247 3.74 -10.68 -3.90
N CYS A 248 4.85 -9.96 -4.06
CA CYS A 248 6.05 -10.45 -4.74
C CYS A 248 6.59 -11.74 -4.08
N ARG A 249 6.59 -11.84 -2.75
CA ARG A 249 7.10 -13.04 -2.05
C ARG A 249 6.31 -14.30 -2.40
N GLN A 250 4.99 -14.20 -2.60
CA GLN A 250 4.16 -15.35 -3.00
C GLN A 250 4.60 -15.91 -4.36
N LEU A 251 5.08 -15.06 -5.28
CA LEU A 251 5.60 -15.51 -6.56
C LEU A 251 6.85 -16.40 -6.44
N MET A 252 7.58 -16.33 -5.31
CA MET A 252 8.71 -17.23 -5.05
C MET A 252 8.26 -18.65 -4.71
N GLU A 253 7.06 -18.79 -4.17
CA GLU A 253 6.44 -20.08 -3.87
C GLU A 253 5.76 -20.62 -5.14
N ASP A 254 5.05 -19.76 -5.87
CA ASP A 254 4.28 -20.13 -7.07
C ASP A 254 4.99 -19.82 -8.39
N LYS A 255 6.29 -20.15 -8.49
CA LYS A 255 7.12 -19.86 -9.68
C LYS A 255 6.56 -20.45 -10.99
N PHE A 256 5.76 -21.51 -10.90
CA PHE A 256 5.14 -22.18 -12.05
C PHE A 256 4.12 -21.27 -12.76
N LEU A 257 3.55 -20.26 -12.09
CA LEU A 257 2.64 -19.29 -12.70
C LEU A 257 3.34 -18.48 -13.80
N LEU A 258 4.65 -18.26 -13.70
CA LEU A 258 5.43 -17.64 -14.77
C LEU A 258 5.54 -18.54 -16.01
N ASP A 259 5.55 -19.86 -15.83
CA ASP A 259 5.56 -20.81 -16.94
C ASP A 259 4.19 -20.84 -17.64
N HIS A 260 3.10 -20.79 -16.86
CA HIS A 260 1.74 -20.68 -17.40
C HIS A 260 1.52 -19.39 -18.19
N LEU A 261 2.19 -18.31 -17.79
CA LEU A 261 2.20 -17.03 -18.51
C LEU A 261 3.08 -17.04 -19.78
N GLY A 262 3.81 -18.13 -20.05
CA GLY A 262 4.73 -18.21 -21.18
C GLY A 262 5.96 -17.30 -21.04
N VAL A 263 6.35 -16.97 -19.81
CA VAL A 263 7.52 -16.13 -19.55
C VAL A 263 8.79 -16.94 -19.87
N SER A 264 9.62 -16.41 -20.78
CA SER A 264 10.87 -17.08 -21.16
C SER A 264 11.79 -17.32 -19.96
N VAL A 265 12.58 -18.39 -19.99
CA VAL A 265 13.53 -18.75 -18.91
C VAL A 265 14.44 -17.59 -18.51
N ALA A 266 14.93 -16.84 -19.50
CA ALA A 266 15.75 -15.65 -19.27
C ALA A 266 15.00 -14.53 -18.53
N ARG A 267 13.74 -14.24 -18.90
CA ARG A 267 12.91 -13.25 -18.20
C ARG A 267 12.55 -13.74 -16.79
N LYS A 268 12.17 -15.01 -16.65
CA LYS A 268 11.86 -15.64 -15.36
C LYS A 268 13.00 -15.46 -14.37
N LYS A 269 14.24 -15.74 -14.78
CA LYS A 269 15.43 -15.52 -13.94
C LYS A 269 15.58 -14.06 -13.49
N LYS A 270 15.31 -13.09 -14.36
CA LYS A 270 15.36 -11.65 -14.02
C LYS A 270 14.25 -11.26 -13.04
N ILE A 271 13.01 -11.71 -13.26
CA ILE A 271 11.86 -11.44 -12.40
C ILE A 271 12.09 -12.02 -11.00
N LEU A 272 12.51 -13.28 -10.90
CA LEU A 272 12.76 -13.91 -9.60
C LEU A 272 13.94 -13.25 -8.86
N LYS A 273 14.96 -12.80 -9.59
CA LYS A 273 16.05 -11.99 -9.01
C LYS A 273 15.53 -10.66 -8.45
N GLU A 274 14.68 -9.94 -9.18
CA GLU A 274 14.05 -8.69 -8.72
C GLU A 274 13.23 -8.94 -7.43
N VAL A 275 12.40 -9.98 -7.43
CA VAL A 275 11.59 -10.37 -6.26
C VAL A 275 12.47 -10.68 -5.05
N GLN A 276 13.56 -11.42 -5.23
CA GLN A 276 14.50 -11.74 -4.15
C GLN A 276 15.18 -10.47 -3.59
N LEU A 277 15.52 -9.50 -4.44
CA LEU A 277 16.10 -8.23 -3.98
C LEU A 277 15.08 -7.34 -3.26
N LEU A 278 13.81 -7.38 -3.66
CA LEU A 278 12.73 -6.65 -3.00
C LEU A 278 12.42 -7.24 -1.62
N CYS A 279 12.21 -8.55 -1.56
CA CYS A 279 11.66 -9.22 -0.39
C CYS A 279 12.72 -9.75 0.59
N GLY A 280 14.02 -9.60 0.26
CA GLY A 280 15.13 -10.15 1.04
C GLY A 280 15.26 -11.66 0.89
N LYS A 281 15.87 -12.34 1.88
CA LYS A 281 15.83 -13.81 1.96
C LYS A 281 14.36 -14.21 2.15
N CYS A 282 13.76 -14.72 1.08
CA CYS A 282 12.44 -15.37 1.06
C CYS A 282 12.62 -16.86 1.33
#